data_AF-A0A1F6LL32-F1
#
_entry.id   AF-A0A1F6LL32-F1
#
_cell.length_a   1.000
_cell.length_b   1.000
_cell.length_c   1.000
_cell.angle_alpha   90.00
_cell.angle_beta   90.00
_cell.angle_gamma   90.00
#
_symmetry.space_group_name_H-M   'P 1'
#
loop_
_entity.id
_entity.type
_entity.pdbx_description
1 polymer ?
#
loop_
_entity_poly.entity_id
_entity_poly.type
_entity_poly.pdbx_seq_one_letter_code
_entity_poly.pdbx_strand_id
1 'polypeptide(L)'
;MTMMKFKKHHELSAYHKYQLEIIFLYAVGIFLFLPYYLILDEFNLSKIEYQWYFFWPFITFYTIYSLYTRNKINDAEKINPHKRNIIYWILFGLSILFIQIQPSTLNHLKSLDLSFLVLSLFLADSYWDFKKIRLFNK
;
A
#
# COMPACT_ATOMS: atom_id res chain seq x y z
N MET A 1 -18.23 34.39 -34.04
CA MET A 1 -18.61 33.84 -32.72
C MET A 1 -17.84 32.55 -32.52
N THR A 2 -16.66 32.62 -31.91
CA THR A 2 -15.71 31.51 -31.83
C THR A 2 -16.02 30.72 -30.56
N MET A 3 -16.56 29.50 -30.69
CA MET A 3 -16.81 28.61 -29.57
C MET A 3 -15.49 28.29 -28.86
N MET A 4 -15.31 28.78 -27.63
CA MET A 4 -14.27 28.29 -26.73
C MET A 4 -14.51 26.80 -26.47
N LYS A 5 -13.67 25.95 -27.05
CA LYS A 5 -13.58 24.55 -26.66
C LYS A 5 -13.03 24.49 -25.24
N PHE A 6 -13.89 24.25 -24.26
CA PHE A 6 -13.46 23.88 -22.92
C PHE A 6 -12.58 22.63 -23.02
N LYS A 7 -11.31 22.78 -22.63
CA LYS A 7 -10.35 21.68 -22.52
C LYS A 7 -10.94 20.68 -21.53
N LYS A 8 -11.33 19.49 -22.02
CA LYS A 8 -11.79 18.38 -21.16
C LYS A 8 -10.78 18.20 -20.02
N HIS A 9 -11.28 18.19 -18.79
CA HIS A 9 -10.47 17.96 -17.59
C HIS A 9 -9.56 16.75 -17.80
N HIS A 10 -8.30 16.87 -17.37
CA HIS A 10 -7.32 15.79 -17.44
C HIS A 10 -7.82 14.60 -16.61
N GLU A 11 -8.32 13.57 -17.27
CA GLU A 11 -8.55 12.27 -16.62
C GLU A 11 -7.19 11.75 -16.15
N LEU A 12 -7.07 11.43 -14.86
CA LEU A 12 -5.86 10.80 -14.33
C LEU A 12 -5.64 9.48 -15.06
N SER A 13 -4.39 9.18 -15.42
CA SER A 13 -4.06 7.88 -15.99
C SER A 13 -4.44 6.76 -15.01
N ALA A 14 -4.81 5.60 -15.55
CA ALA A 14 -5.21 4.45 -14.73
C ALA A 14 -4.10 4.08 -13.73
N TYR A 15 -2.84 4.27 -14.12
CA TYR A 15 -1.67 4.11 -13.26
C TYR A 15 -1.62 5.09 -12.07
N HIS A 16 -1.82 6.40 -12.27
CA HIS A 16 -1.85 7.36 -11.17
C HIS A 16 -3.03 7.11 -10.23
N LYS A 17 -4.16 6.68 -10.80
CA LYS A 17 -5.34 6.31 -10.02
C LYS A 17 -5.03 5.14 -9.09
N TYR A 18 -4.37 4.09 -9.57
CA TYR A 18 -3.95 2.96 -8.76
C TYR A 18 -3.01 3.35 -7.61
N GLN A 19 -2.01 4.20 -7.88
CA GLN A 19 -1.09 4.69 -6.83
C GLN A 19 -1.83 5.40 -5.70
N LEU A 20 -2.76 6.29 -6.04
CA LEU A 20 -3.57 7.00 -5.07
C LEU A 20 -4.52 6.05 -4.33
N GLU A 21 -5.14 5.11 -5.03
CA GLU A 21 -6.07 4.15 -4.43
C GLU A 21 -5.40 3.24 -3.40
N ILE A 22 -4.20 2.74 -3.65
CA ILE A 22 -3.42 1.93 -2.69
C ILE A 22 -3.18 2.74 -1.40
N ILE A 23 -2.65 3.95 -1.52
CA ILE A 23 -2.31 4.79 -0.38
C ILE A 23 -3.58 5.19 0.39
N PHE A 24 -4.61 5.62 -0.34
CA PHE A 24 -5.86 6.09 0.24
C PHE A 24 -6.60 4.96 0.97
N LEU A 25 -6.71 3.79 0.34
CA LEU A 25 -7.38 2.64 0.94
C LEU A 25 -6.66 2.15 2.21
N TYR A 26 -5.33 2.15 2.19
CA TYR A 26 -4.55 1.84 3.39
C TYR A 26 -4.79 2.85 4.51
N ALA A 27 -4.75 4.16 4.19
CA ALA A 27 -5.00 5.21 5.16
C ALA A 27 -6.40 5.07 5.78
N VAL A 28 -7.43 4.82 4.98
CA VAL A 28 -8.79 4.53 5.46
C VAL A 28 -8.79 3.33 6.41
N GLY A 29 -8.07 2.26 6.08
CA GLY A 29 -7.90 1.10 6.96
C GLY A 29 -7.33 1.44 8.33
N ILE A 30 -6.27 2.26 8.37
CA ILE A 30 -5.68 2.72 9.63
C ILE A 30 -6.68 3.58 10.43
N PHE A 31 -7.39 4.49 9.76
CA PHE A 31 -8.42 5.30 10.43
C PHE A 31 -9.60 4.47 10.94
N LEU A 32 -9.95 3.36 10.28
CA LEU A 32 -10.96 2.41 10.76
C LEU A 32 -10.44 1.51 11.89
N PHE A 33 -9.13 1.25 11.92
CA PHE A 33 -8.51 0.48 13.00
C PHE A 33 -8.53 1.24 14.33
N LEU A 34 -8.42 2.57 14.31
CA LEU A 34 -8.47 3.40 15.53
C LEU A 34 -9.75 3.21 16.37
N PRO A 35 -10.98 3.39 15.83
CA PRO A 35 -12.20 3.16 16.61
C PRO A 35 -12.34 1.70 17.03
N TYR A 36 -11.92 0.74 16.19
CA TYR A 36 -11.87 -0.66 16.58
C TYR A 36 -10.97 -0.89 17.81
N TYR A 37 -9.80 -0.28 17.83
CA TYR A 37 -8.86 -0.36 18.96
C TYR A 37 -9.41 0.28 20.23
N LEU A 38 -10.15 1.39 20.10
CA LEU A 38 -10.84 2.04 21.22
C LEU A 38 -11.96 1.16 21.79
N ILE A 39 -12.74 0.49 20.94
CA ILE A 39 -13.76 -0.48 21.37
C ILE A 39 -13.12 -1.60 22.17
N LEU A 40 -12.01 -2.19 21.70
CA LEU A 40 -11.32 -3.24 22.45
C LEU A 40 -10.87 -2.77 23.83
N ASP A 41 -10.44 -1.51 23.95
CA ASP A 41 -10.04 -0.91 25.23
C ASP A 41 -11.24 -0.74 26.17
N GLU A 42 -12.37 -0.24 25.66
CA GLU A 42 -13.60 -0.04 26.43
C GLU A 42 -14.15 -1.35 27.02
N PHE A 43 -14.03 -2.46 26.28
CA PHE A 43 -14.45 -3.79 26.74
C PHE A 43 -13.35 -4.57 27.48
N ASN A 44 -12.18 -3.97 27.75
CA ASN A 44 -11.01 -4.63 28.36
C ASN A 44 -10.58 -5.92 27.64
N LEU A 45 -10.70 -5.95 26.30
CA LEU A 45 -10.32 -7.08 25.47
C LEU A 45 -8.82 -7.06 25.15
N SER A 46 -8.23 -8.25 24.98
CA SER A 46 -6.83 -8.40 24.61
C SER A 46 -6.56 -7.86 23.21
N LYS A 47 -5.94 -6.68 23.12
CA LYS A 47 -5.62 -6.04 21.83
C LYS A 47 -4.67 -6.89 20.97
N ILE A 48 -3.85 -7.72 21.62
CA ILE A 48 -2.90 -8.63 20.93
C ILE A 48 -3.63 -9.78 20.24
N GLU A 49 -4.65 -10.34 20.88
CA GLU A 49 -5.42 -11.45 20.29
C GLU A 49 -6.39 -10.91 19.25
N TYR A 50 -7.07 -9.81 19.59
CA TYR A 50 -8.17 -9.31 18.79
C TYR A 50 -7.73 -8.55 17.54
N GLN A 51 -6.50 -8.00 17.49
CA GLN A 51 -5.99 -7.30 16.30
C GLN A 51 -6.22 -8.06 14.99
N TRP A 52 -6.15 -9.40 15.01
CA TRP A 52 -6.29 -10.23 13.82
C TRP A 52 -7.72 -10.25 13.24
N TYR A 53 -8.75 -10.02 14.05
CA TYR A 53 -10.14 -9.96 13.58
C TYR A 53 -10.41 -8.73 12.71
N PHE A 54 -9.70 -7.64 12.96
CA PHE A 54 -9.74 -6.48 12.06
C PHE A 54 -8.82 -6.70 10.85
N PHE A 55 -7.59 -7.14 11.10
CA PHE A 55 -6.57 -7.17 10.06
C PHE A 55 -6.77 -8.22 8.99
N TRP A 56 -7.22 -9.44 9.33
CA TRP A 56 -7.40 -10.48 8.31
C TRP A 56 -8.43 -10.08 7.24
N PRO A 57 -9.65 -9.64 7.61
CA PRO A 57 -10.61 -9.15 6.64
C PRO A 57 -10.09 -7.94 5.86
N PHE A 58 -9.49 -6.97 6.56
CA PHE A 58 -9.00 -5.75 5.93
C PHE A 58 -7.88 -6.02 4.91
N ILE A 59 -6.83 -6.75 5.29
CA ILE A 59 -5.71 -7.09 4.39
C ILE A 59 -6.19 -7.92 3.22
N THR A 60 -7.11 -8.87 3.44
CA THR A 60 -7.65 -9.70 2.35
C THR A 60 -8.40 -8.82 1.34
N PHE A 61 -9.31 -7.95 1.81
CA PHE A 61 -10.02 -7.00 0.97
C PHE A 61 -9.05 -6.07 0.23
N TYR A 62 -8.11 -5.47 0.97
CA TYR A 62 -7.10 -4.56 0.43
C TYR A 62 -6.27 -5.21 -0.68
N THR A 63 -5.82 -6.45 -0.48
CA THR A 63 -5.01 -7.21 -1.44
C THR A 63 -5.81 -7.52 -2.69
N ILE A 64 -7.03 -8.05 -2.55
CA ILE A 64 -7.90 -8.38 -3.69
C ILE A 64 -8.24 -7.11 -4.48
N TYR A 65 -8.62 -6.04 -3.79
CA TYR A 65 -8.96 -4.76 -4.42
C TYR A 65 -7.76 -4.22 -5.20
N SER A 66 -6.58 -4.16 -4.58
CA SER A 66 -5.37 -3.64 -5.21
C SER A 66 -4.98 -4.46 -6.44
N LEU A 67 -5.06 -5.80 -6.37
CA LEU A 67 -4.82 -6.65 -7.55
C LEU A 67 -5.85 -6.40 -8.66
N TYR A 68 -7.12 -6.19 -8.29
CA TYR A 68 -8.17 -5.90 -9.26
C TYR A 68 -7.96 -4.56 -9.98
N THR A 69 -7.60 -3.49 -9.28
CA THR A 69 -7.29 -2.19 -9.92
C THR A 69 -5.97 -2.21 -10.68
N ARG A 70 -4.97 -2.94 -10.20
CA ARG A 70 -3.72 -3.19 -10.93
C ARG A 70 -3.97 -3.78 -12.32
N ASN A 71 -4.89 -4.74 -12.43
CA ASN A 71 -5.21 -5.39 -13.70
C ASN A 71 -5.86 -4.46 -14.74
N LYS A 72 -6.32 -3.27 -14.33
CA LYS A 72 -6.88 -2.25 -15.25
C LYS A 72 -5.81 -1.37 -15.89
N ILE A 73 -4.57 -1.43 -15.42
CA ILE A 73 -3.47 -0.61 -15.93
C ILE A 73 -2.92 -1.23 -17.22
N ASN A 74 -2.95 -0.46 -18.30
CA ASN A 74 -2.39 -0.87 -19.58
C ASN A 74 -0.86 -1.05 -19.48
N ASP A 75 -0.30 -2.09 -20.10
CA ASP A 75 1.13 -2.42 -20.08
C ASP A 75 2.03 -1.30 -20.65
N ALA A 76 1.44 -0.40 -21.45
CA ALA A 76 2.10 0.79 -22.00
C ALA A 76 2.31 1.92 -20.97
N GLU A 77 1.48 2.01 -19.92
CA GLU A 77 1.55 3.05 -18.89
C GLU A 77 2.50 2.67 -17.74
N LYS A 78 2.92 1.41 -17.69
CA LYS A 78 3.77 0.89 -16.61
C LYS A 78 5.20 1.42 -16.75
N ILE A 79 5.67 2.11 -15.71
CA ILE A 79 6.99 2.76 -15.69
C ILE A 79 8.09 1.69 -15.62
N ASN A 80 9.09 1.84 -16.50
CA ASN A 80 10.26 0.97 -16.53
C ASN A 80 11.08 1.14 -15.24
N PRO A 81 11.41 0.05 -14.51
CA PRO A 81 12.07 0.11 -13.21
C PRO A 81 13.41 0.85 -13.18
N HIS A 82 14.07 1.04 -14.34
CA HIS A 82 15.32 1.79 -14.43
C HIS A 82 15.21 3.31 -14.18
N LYS A 83 14.01 3.91 -14.16
CA LYS A 83 13.86 5.37 -14.00
C LYS A 83 13.77 5.86 -12.55
N ARG A 84 13.56 4.98 -11.57
CA ARG A 84 13.42 5.36 -10.15
C ARG A 84 14.26 4.44 -9.27
N ASN A 85 15.25 5.02 -8.59
CA ASN A 85 16.23 4.31 -7.76
C ASN A 85 15.55 3.46 -6.68
N ILE A 86 15.45 2.15 -6.94
CA ILE A 86 14.88 1.13 -6.04
C ILE A 86 15.64 1.02 -4.71
N ILE A 87 16.91 1.42 -4.71
CA ILE A 87 17.80 1.41 -3.54
C ILE A 87 17.21 2.21 -2.38
N TYR A 88 16.61 3.39 -2.62
CA TYR A 88 16.05 4.20 -1.52
C TYR A 88 14.89 3.52 -0.81
N TRP A 89 14.07 2.76 -1.55
CA TRP A 89 12.92 2.06 -0.99
C TRP A 89 13.30 0.75 -0.30
N ILE A 90 14.28 0.03 -0.84
CA ILE A 90 14.88 -1.12 -0.16
C ILE A 90 15.52 -0.66 1.15
N LEU A 91 16.29 0.44 1.14
CA LEU A 91 16.88 1.02 2.33
C LEU A 91 15.80 1.48 3.32
N PHE A 92 14.72 2.09 2.87
CA PHE A 92 13.60 2.49 3.73
C PHE A 92 12.92 1.29 4.39
N GLY A 93 12.63 0.23 3.62
CA GLY A 93 12.07 -1.01 4.16
C GLY A 93 13.00 -1.67 5.18
N LEU A 94 14.30 -1.73 4.89
CA LEU A 94 15.31 -2.22 5.84
C LEU A 94 15.37 -1.36 7.11
N SER A 95 15.31 -0.03 6.97
CA SER A 95 15.30 0.89 8.12
C SER A 95 14.14 0.59 9.07
N ILE A 96 12.96 0.31 8.51
CA ILE A 96 11.76 -0.01 9.29
C ILE A 96 11.91 -1.37 9.99
N LEU A 97 12.44 -2.38 9.30
CA LEU A 97 12.75 -3.67 9.92
C LEU A 97 13.78 -3.54 11.04
N PHE A 98 14.82 -2.72 10.86
CA PHE A 98 15.83 -2.46 11.90
C PHE A 98 15.24 -1.78 13.13
N ILE A 99 14.29 -0.85 12.95
CA ILE A 99 13.56 -0.23 14.07
C ILE A 99 12.70 -1.29 14.80
N GLN A 100 12.08 -2.22 14.08
CA GLN A 100 11.28 -3.29 14.68
C GLN A 100 12.10 -4.35 15.44
N ILE A 101 13.39 -4.52 15.12
CA ILE A 101 14.29 -5.46 15.81
C ILE A 101 14.74 -4.92 17.18
N GLN A 102 14.56 -3.62 17.46
CA GLN A 102 14.83 -3.09 18.80
C GLN A 102 13.88 -3.70 19.83
N PRO A 103 14.40 -4.23 20.95
CA PRO A 103 13.56 -4.76 22.02
C PRO A 103 12.77 -3.60 22.63
N SER A 104 11.50 -3.50 22.27
CA SER A 104 10.55 -2.58 22.92
C SER A 104 9.79 -3.33 24.01
N THR A 105 9.62 -2.67 25.15
CA THR A 105 8.88 -3.19 26.32
C THR A 105 7.36 -3.10 26.17
N LEU A 106 6.87 -2.60 25.03
CA LEU A 106 5.46 -2.42 24.72
C LEU A 106 4.95 -3.61 23.91
N ASN A 107 3.75 -4.09 24.26
CA ASN A 107 3.05 -5.14 23.53
C ASN A 107 2.90 -4.77 22.06
N HIS A 108 3.79 -5.31 21.23
CA HIS A 108 3.93 -4.94 19.83
C HIS A 108 2.77 -5.49 18.99
N LEU A 109 2.09 -4.60 18.26
CA LEU A 109 1.01 -4.97 17.35
C LEU A 109 1.59 -5.51 16.04
N LYS A 110 1.87 -6.82 16.00
CA LYS A 110 2.40 -7.54 14.82
C LYS A 110 1.53 -7.36 13.56
N SER A 111 0.24 -7.09 13.73
CA SER A 111 -0.68 -6.87 12.63
C SER A 111 -0.36 -5.59 11.84
N LEU A 112 0.02 -4.50 12.54
CA LEU A 112 0.42 -3.25 11.88
C LEU A 112 1.65 -3.47 11.00
N ASP A 113 2.64 -4.22 11.50
CA ASP A 113 3.85 -4.56 10.74
C ASP A 113 3.52 -5.33 9.47
N LEU A 114 2.68 -6.35 9.60
CA LEU A 114 2.23 -7.14 8.45
C LEU A 114 1.51 -6.26 7.43
N SER A 115 0.60 -5.38 7.86
CA SER A 115 -0.10 -4.50 6.91
C SER A 115 0.83 -3.51 6.24
N PHE A 116 1.82 -2.99 6.98
CA PHE A 116 2.78 -2.06 6.44
C PHE A 116 3.69 -2.73 5.42
N LEU A 117 4.07 -3.99 5.67
CA LEU A 117 4.76 -4.84 4.70
C LEU A 117 3.90 -5.02 3.43
N VAL A 118 2.63 -5.39 3.58
CA VAL A 118 1.70 -5.56 2.45
C VAL A 118 1.54 -4.25 1.67
N LEU A 119 1.35 -3.11 2.35
CA LEU A 119 1.34 -1.79 1.73
C LEU A 119 2.62 -1.55 0.94
N SER A 120 3.78 -1.79 1.55
CA SER A 120 5.08 -1.55 0.93
C SER A 120 5.26 -2.36 -0.35
N LEU A 121 4.77 -3.61 -0.38
CA LEU A 121 4.77 -4.44 -1.59
C LEU A 121 3.89 -3.85 -2.70
N PHE A 122 2.66 -3.42 -2.38
CA PHE A 122 1.78 -2.81 -3.37
C PHE A 122 2.25 -1.44 -3.83
N LEU A 123 2.82 -0.65 -2.92
CA LEU A 123 3.42 0.63 -3.24
C LEU A 123 4.62 0.44 -4.18
N ALA A 124 5.47 -0.55 -3.90
CA ALA A 124 6.55 -0.97 -4.77
C ALA A 124 6.03 -1.36 -6.17
N ASP A 125 5.06 -2.25 -6.26
CA ASP A 125 4.43 -2.64 -7.53
C ASP A 125 3.78 -1.46 -8.25
N SER A 126 3.20 -0.51 -7.52
CA SER A 126 2.65 0.71 -8.09
C SER A 126 3.71 1.63 -8.68
N TYR A 127 4.99 1.50 -8.32
CA TYR A 127 6.09 2.26 -8.89
C TYR A 127 6.92 1.50 -9.93
N TRP A 128 6.82 0.16 -9.97
CA TRP A 128 7.69 -0.70 -10.79
C TRP A 128 6.94 -1.77 -11.57
N ASP A 129 7.21 -1.87 -12.87
CA ASP A 129 6.80 -3.03 -13.68
C ASP A 129 7.78 -4.19 -13.52
N PHE A 130 7.55 -5.06 -12.53
CA PHE A 130 8.36 -6.26 -12.33
C PHE A 130 8.33 -7.23 -13.52
N LYS A 131 7.34 -7.11 -14.43
CA LYS A 131 7.21 -7.97 -15.62
C LYS A 131 8.24 -7.65 -16.71
N LYS A 132 8.82 -6.43 -16.70
CA LYS A 132 9.84 -5.97 -17.66
C LYS A 132 11.27 -6.07 -17.14
N ILE A 133 11.48 -6.59 -15.93
CA ILE A 133 12.82 -6.87 -15.42
C ILE A 133 13.39 -8.07 -16.19
N ARG A 134 14.00 -7.81 -17.35
CA ARG A 134 14.94 -8.75 -17.97
C ARG A 134 16.18 -8.78 -17.06
N LEU A 135 16.19 -9.73 -16.14
CA LEU A 135 17.29 -9.90 -15.18
C LEU A 135 18.60 -10.39 -15.82
N PHE A 136 18.61 -10.76 -17.10
CA PHE A 136 19.81 -11.07 -17.85
C PHE A 136 19.63 -10.63 -19.31
N ASN A 137 20.30 -9.54 -19.69
CA ASN A 137 20.78 -9.43 -21.07
C ASN A 137 22.10 -10.20 -21.09
N LYS A 138 22.11 -11.27 -21.89
CA LYS A 138 23.33 -11.94 -22.34
C LYS A 138 24.02 -11.04 -23.36
#